data_AF-W1YKL8-F1
#
_entry.id   AF-W1YKL8-F1
#
_cell.length_a   1.000
_cell.length_b   1.000
_cell.length_c   1.000
_cell.angle_alpha   90.00
_cell.angle_beta   90.00
_cell.angle_gamma   90.00
#
_symmetry.space_group_name_H-M   'P 1'
#
loop_
_entity.id
_entity.type
_entity.pdbx_description
1 polymer ?
#
loop_
_entity_poly.entity_id
_entity_poly.type
_entity_poly.pdbx_seq_one_letter_code
_entity_poly.pdbx_strand_id
1 'polypeptide(L)'
;SGEWQAFINSLTTNLTAFFREAHHFPLLADHARRRSGEYRVWSAAASTGEEPYSIAMTLADTLGTAPGRWKVFASDIDTEVLEKARSGIYRHEELKNLTPQQLQRYFMRGTGPHEGL
;
A
#
# COMPACT_ATOMS: atom_id res chain seq x y z
N SER A 1 14.27 -23.02 13.19
CA SER A 1 14.15 -23.59 11.84
C SER A 1 13.29 -22.67 11.01
N GLY A 2 13.57 -22.50 9.71
CA GLY A 2 12.77 -21.63 8.82
C GLY A 2 11.41 -22.22 8.39
N GLU A 3 11.22 -23.52 8.63
CA GLU A 3 10.07 -24.29 8.13
C GLU A 3 8.72 -23.82 8.68
N TRP A 4 8.66 -23.33 9.92
CA TRP A 4 7.42 -22.80 10.50
C TRP A 4 6.90 -21.58 9.73
N GLN A 5 7.80 -20.73 9.24
CA GLN A 5 7.40 -19.56 8.46
C GLN A 5 6.90 -19.98 7.07
N ALA A 6 7.58 -20.93 6.42
CA ALA A 6 7.14 -21.47 5.14
C ALA A 6 5.75 -22.12 5.24
N PHE A 7 5.51 -22.88 6.31
CA PHE A 7 4.19 -23.44 6.62
C PHE A 7 3.12 -22.35 6.78
N ILE A 8 3.39 -21.31 7.57
CA ILE A 8 2.47 -20.17 7.74
C ILE A 8 2.16 -19.51 6.38
N ASN A 9 3.18 -19.16 5.59
CA ASN A 9 3.00 -18.49 4.30
C ASN A 9 2.07 -19.30 3.37
N SER A 10 2.24 -20.63 3.33
CA SER A 10 1.43 -21.52 2.49
C SER A 10 -0.06 -21.60 2.84
N LEU A 11 -0.45 -21.22 4.06
CA LEU A 11 -1.83 -21.33 4.56
C LEU A 11 -2.57 -19.99 4.60
N THR A 12 -1.91 -18.87 4.31
CA THR A 12 -2.57 -17.56 4.30
C THR A 12 -3.32 -17.29 2.99
N THR A 13 -4.39 -16.49 3.06
CA THR A 13 -5.12 -16.03 1.87
C THR A 13 -4.76 -14.57 1.61
N ASN A 14 -3.95 -14.33 0.57
CA ASN A 14 -3.36 -13.04 0.25
C ASN A 14 -4.13 -12.25 -0.82
N LEU A 15 -5.46 -12.33 -0.85
CA LEU A 15 -6.27 -11.60 -1.83
C LEU A 15 -6.40 -10.12 -1.43
N THR A 16 -5.68 -9.25 -2.12
CA THR A 16 -5.71 -7.81 -1.92
C THR A 16 -5.74 -7.06 -3.25
N ALA A 17 -6.08 -5.77 -3.20
CA ALA A 17 -6.13 -4.89 -4.36
C ALA A 17 -6.00 -3.43 -3.93
N PHE A 18 -5.45 -2.59 -4.81
CA PHE A 18 -5.42 -1.15 -4.60
C PHE A 18 -6.84 -0.61 -4.45
N PHE A 19 -7.02 0.25 -3.46
CA PHE A 19 -8.29 0.86 -3.09
C PHE A 19 -9.44 -0.16 -2.91
N ARG A 20 -9.13 -1.36 -2.41
CA ARG A 20 -10.17 -2.30 -1.95
C ARG A 20 -11.05 -1.60 -0.92
N GLU A 21 -12.38 -1.77 -1.05
CA GLU A 21 -13.37 -1.08 -0.21
C GLU A 21 -13.17 0.45 -0.22
N ALA A 22 -13.11 1.01 -1.44
CA ALA A 22 -12.74 2.40 -1.72
C ALA A 22 -13.45 3.49 -0.89
N HIS A 23 -14.60 3.20 -0.29
CA HIS A 23 -15.35 4.11 0.57
C HIS A 23 -14.62 4.48 1.88
N HIS A 24 -13.63 3.69 2.32
CA HIS A 24 -12.81 4.01 3.49
C HIS A 24 -11.87 5.20 3.28
N PHE A 25 -11.35 5.42 2.07
CA PHE A 25 -10.30 6.42 1.83
C PHE A 25 -10.79 7.87 1.91
N PRO A 26 -12.00 8.23 1.42
CA PRO A 26 -12.60 9.54 1.70
C PRO A 26 -12.78 9.80 3.20
N LEU A 27 -13.21 8.78 3.96
CA LEU A 27 -13.38 8.91 5.42
C LEU A 27 -12.03 9.10 6.13
N LEU A 28 -10.99 8.38 5.69
CA LEU A 28 -9.61 8.56 6.14
C LEU A 28 -9.12 9.99 5.87
N ALA A 29 -9.33 10.50 4.66
CA ALA A 29 -8.93 11.86 4.28
C ALA A 29 -9.61 12.91 5.16
N ASP A 30 -10.93 12.82 5.34
CA ASP A 30 -11.70 13.74 6.17
C ASP A 30 -11.28 13.67 7.65
N HIS A 31 -11.01 12.47 8.16
CA HIS A 31 -10.49 12.30 9.51
C HIS A 31 -9.10 12.94 9.65
N ALA A 32 -8.20 12.72 8.69
CA ALA A 32 -6.84 13.24 8.70
C ALA A 32 -6.79 14.77 8.66
N ARG A 33 -7.63 15.44 7.85
CA ARG A 33 -7.68 16.92 7.77
C ARG A 33 -8.01 17.60 9.09
N ARG A 34 -8.77 16.94 9.96
CA ARG A 34 -9.23 17.49 11.25
C ARG A 34 -8.22 17.31 12.38
N ARG A 35 -7.11 16.60 12.15
CA ARG A 35 -6.09 16.35 13.16
C ARG A 35 -4.87 17.22 12.95
N SER A 36 -4.28 17.68 14.04
CA SER A 36 -2.99 18.37 14.07
C SER A 36 -1.86 17.40 14.44
N GLY A 37 -0.64 17.74 14.04
CA GLY A 37 0.55 16.92 14.29
C GLY A 37 0.73 15.81 13.26
N GLU A 38 1.62 14.87 13.56
CA GLU A 38 1.92 13.73 12.68
C GLU A 38 0.75 12.72 12.70
N TYR A 39 0.15 12.47 11.54
CA TYR A 39 -0.94 11.50 11.39
C TYR A 39 -0.39 10.08 11.21
N ARG A 40 -0.73 9.16 12.12
CA ARG A 40 -0.20 7.78 12.10
C ARG A 40 -1.29 6.77 11.78
N VAL A 41 -0.99 5.85 10.87
CA VAL A 41 -1.88 4.73 10.48
C VAL A 41 -1.14 3.42 10.62
N TRP A 42 -1.86 2.38 11.04
CA TRP A 42 -1.39 1.00 11.02
C TRP A 42 -2.27 0.16 10.09
N SER A 43 -1.68 -0.38 9.02
CA SER A 43 -2.24 -1.47 8.22
C SER A 43 -1.79 -2.80 8.83
N ALA A 44 -2.71 -3.51 9.49
CA ALA A 44 -2.39 -4.65 10.35
C ALA A 44 -2.22 -5.99 9.61
N ALA A 45 -2.73 -6.08 8.38
CA ALA A 45 -2.63 -7.23 7.48
C ALA A 45 -2.35 -6.72 6.06
N ALA A 46 -1.13 -6.21 5.87
CA ALA A 46 -0.73 -5.46 4.68
C ALA A 46 -0.69 -6.28 3.39
N SER A 47 -0.58 -7.60 3.50
CA SER A 47 -0.38 -8.54 2.41
C SER A 47 0.72 -8.04 1.45
N THR A 48 0.47 -8.02 0.13
CA THR A 48 1.43 -7.57 -0.88
C THR A 48 1.57 -6.05 -1.00
N GLY A 49 1.00 -5.26 -0.09
CA GLY A 49 1.27 -3.83 0.09
C GLY A 49 0.25 -2.87 -0.53
N GLU A 50 -0.74 -3.36 -1.27
CA GLU A 50 -1.74 -2.53 -1.95
C GLU A 50 -2.53 -1.63 -0.98
N GLU A 51 -2.90 -2.14 0.19
CA GLU A 51 -3.59 -1.37 1.23
C GLU A 51 -2.71 -0.24 1.81
N PRO A 52 -1.51 -0.50 2.35
CA PRO A 52 -0.68 0.57 2.90
C PRO A 52 -0.27 1.61 1.85
N TYR A 53 -0.08 1.23 0.58
CA TYR A 53 0.13 2.20 -0.50
C TYR A 53 -1.14 3.01 -0.82
N SER A 54 -2.34 2.41 -0.79
CA SER A 54 -3.61 3.14 -0.95
C SER A 54 -3.82 4.17 0.16
N ILE A 55 -3.49 3.80 1.40
CA ILE A 55 -3.47 4.71 2.55
C ILE A 55 -2.44 5.83 2.33
N ALA A 56 -1.21 5.51 1.94
CA ALA A 56 -0.15 6.49 1.72
C ALA A 56 -0.51 7.49 0.62
N MET A 57 -1.04 7.04 -0.52
CA MET A 57 -1.51 7.91 -1.60
C MET A 57 -2.62 8.85 -1.11
N THR A 58 -3.59 8.33 -0.36
CA THR A 58 -4.68 9.12 0.22
C THR A 58 -4.16 10.21 1.16
N LEU A 59 -3.20 9.89 2.02
CA LEU A 59 -2.59 10.83 2.95
C LEU A 59 -1.69 11.85 2.23
N ALA A 60 -0.95 11.44 1.20
CA ALA A 60 -0.14 12.32 0.37
C ALA A 60 -1.01 13.36 -0.37
N ASP A 61 -2.15 12.94 -0.92
CA ASP A 61 -3.11 13.84 -1.57
C ASP A 61 -3.81 14.79 -0.57
N THR A 62 -4.03 14.33 0.66
CA THR A 62 -4.79 15.06 1.68
C THR A 62 -3.94 16.03 2.51
N LEU A 63 -2.78 15.57 2.97
CA LEU A 63 -1.93 16.26 3.93
C LEU A 63 -0.62 16.79 3.32
N GLY A 64 -0.32 16.43 2.07
CA GLY A 64 0.96 16.69 1.40
C GLY A 64 2.04 15.68 1.79
N THR A 65 3.22 15.78 1.17
CA THR A 65 4.35 14.85 1.35
C THR A 65 5.47 15.41 2.24
N ALA A 66 5.22 16.53 2.94
CA ALA A 66 6.23 17.11 3.81
C ALA A 66 6.58 16.16 4.97
N PRO A 67 7.87 16.05 5.35
CA PRO A 67 8.29 15.20 6.47
C PRO A 67 7.54 15.51 7.77
N GLY A 68 7.21 14.48 8.55
CA GLY A 68 6.51 14.61 9.83
C GLY A 68 5.01 14.92 9.74
N ARG A 69 4.43 14.97 8.53
CA ARG A 69 2.98 15.13 8.33
C ARG A 69 2.21 13.86 8.62
N TRP A 70 2.73 12.72 8.20
CA TRP A 70 2.09 11.43 8.40
C TRP A 70 3.09 10.27 8.31
N LYS A 71 2.68 9.11 8.84
CA LYS A 71 3.42 7.85 8.78
C LYS A 71 2.46 6.67 8.69
N VAL A 72 2.76 5.73 7.78
CA VAL A 72 2.07 4.44 7.67
C VAL A 72 3.01 3.37 8.21
N PHE A 73 2.52 2.58 9.17
CA PHE A 73 3.15 1.33 9.60
C PHE A 73 2.33 0.18 9.00
N ALA A 74 3.00 -0.80 8.42
CA ALA A 74 2.38 -1.94 7.75
C ALA A 74 3.01 -3.23 8.27
N SER A 75 2.18 -4.17 8.67
CA SER A 75 2.62 -5.48 9.15
C SER A 75 1.82 -6.59 8.49
N ASP A 76 2.44 -7.75 8.36
CA ASP A 76 1.79 -9.00 8.01
C ASP A 76 2.51 -10.15 8.71
N ILE A 77 1.83 -11.29 8.86
CA ILE A 77 2.42 -12.51 9.39
C ILE A 77 3.16 -13.29 8.28
N ASP A 78 2.75 -13.12 7.03
CA ASP A 78 3.39 -13.72 5.87
C ASP A 78 4.59 -12.86 5.44
N THR A 79 5.79 -13.44 5.53
CA THR A 79 7.02 -12.72 5.20
C THR A 79 7.22 -12.57 3.70
N GLU A 80 6.70 -13.48 2.87
CA GLU A 80 6.87 -13.41 1.42
C GLU A 80 6.10 -12.25 0.81
N VAL A 81 4.89 -12.00 1.32
CA VAL A 81 4.10 -10.84 0.86
C VAL A 81 4.67 -9.51 1.36
N LEU A 82 5.29 -9.48 2.55
CA LEU A 82 6.00 -8.30 3.02
C LEU A 82 7.19 -7.94 2.11
N GLU A 83 7.94 -8.92 1.59
CA GLU A 83 9.02 -8.64 0.64
C GLU A 83 8.49 -8.07 -0.69
N LYS A 84 7.33 -8.56 -1.16
CA LYS A 84 6.63 -7.95 -2.31
C LYS A 84 6.18 -6.52 -2.02
N ALA A 85 5.60 -6.27 -0.84
CA ALA A 85 5.21 -4.93 -0.42
C ALA A 85 6.40 -3.96 -0.35
N ARG A 86 7.56 -4.45 0.13
CA ARG A 86 8.80 -3.67 0.20
C ARG A 86 9.37 -3.35 -1.17
N SER A 87 9.27 -4.25 -2.15
CA SER A 87 9.75 -3.97 -3.51
C SER A 87 8.88 -2.93 -4.21
N GLY A 88 7.57 -2.91 -3.92
CA GLY A 88 6.63 -1.95 -4.47
C GLY A 88 6.45 -2.07 -5.99
N ILE A 89 6.69 -3.25 -6.54
CA ILE A 89 6.56 -3.55 -7.98
C ILE A 89 5.23 -4.27 -8.20
N TYR A 90 4.39 -3.73 -9.08
CA TYR A 90 3.04 -4.22 -9.36
C TYR A 90 2.79 -4.28 -10.86
N ARG A 91 2.10 -5.32 -11.34
CA ARG A 91 1.73 -5.42 -12.75
C ARG A 91 0.69 -4.36 -13.07
N HIS A 92 0.68 -3.90 -14.32
CA HIS A 92 -0.29 -2.93 -14.79
C HIS A 92 -1.76 -3.33 -14.53
N GLU A 93 -2.08 -4.62 -14.63
CA GLU A 93 -3.42 -5.16 -14.38
C GLU A 93 -3.89 -5.03 -12.92
N GLU A 94 -2.95 -5.00 -11.97
CA GLU A 94 -3.21 -4.85 -10.53
C GLU A 94 -3.51 -3.38 -10.18
N LEU A 95 -3.08 -2.45 -11.05
CA LEU A 95 -3.24 -1.01 -10.89
C LEU A 95 -4.52 -0.44 -11.53
N LYS A 96 -5.41 -1.29 -12.06
CA LYS A 96 -6.63 -0.89 -12.78
C LYS A 96 -7.60 0.00 -12.00
N ASN A 97 -7.52 -0.02 -10.66
CA ASN A 97 -8.37 0.80 -9.79
C ASN A 97 -7.79 2.21 -9.56
N LEU A 98 -6.58 2.50 -10.03
CA LEU A 98 -5.97 3.82 -9.92
C LEU A 98 -6.38 4.70 -11.09
N THR A 99 -6.59 5.98 -10.78
CA THR A 99 -6.77 7.00 -11.81
C THR A 99 -5.45 7.26 -12.56
N PRO A 100 -5.49 7.72 -13.83
CA PRO A 100 -4.28 8.11 -14.56
C PRO A 100 -3.42 9.13 -13.82
N GLN A 101 -4.05 10.06 -13.09
CA GLN A 101 -3.35 11.06 -12.28
C GLN A 101 -2.59 10.44 -11.10
N GLN A 102 -3.19 9.46 -10.42
CA GLN A 102 -2.52 8.72 -9.34
C GLN A 102 -1.33 7.91 -9.88
N LEU A 103 -1.51 7.22 -11.01
CA LEU A 103 -0.43 6.47 -11.66
C LEU A 103 0.74 7.38 -12.01
N GLN A 104 0.48 8.50 -12.67
CA GLN A 104 1.52 9.46 -13.05
C GLN A 104 2.24 10.06 -11.84
N ARG A 105 1.52 10.25 -10.72
CA ARG A 105 2.06 10.91 -9.53
C ARG A 105 2.85 9.97 -8.62
N TYR A 106 2.43 8.71 -8.51
CA TYR A 106 2.93 7.80 -7.47
C TYR A 106 3.67 6.57 -8.00
N PHE A 107 3.62 6.30 -9.30
CA PHE A 107 4.28 5.14 -9.91
C PHE A 107 5.27 5.56 -10.99
N MET A 108 6.30 4.74 -11.16
CA MET A 108 7.19 4.78 -12.31
C MET A 108 6.89 3.57 -13.20
N ARG A 109 6.78 3.78 -14.51
CA ARG A 109 6.59 2.68 -15.44
C ARG A 109 7.93 2.00 -15.70
N GLY A 110 8.00 0.68 -15.51
CA GLY A 110 9.19 -0.09 -15.81
C GLY A 110 9.53 -0.08 -17.30
N THR A 111 10.83 -0.07 -17.61
CA THR A 111 11.39 -0.18 -18.96
C THR A 111 12.46 -1.27 -18.98
N GLY A 112 12.70 -1.90 -20.14
CA GLY A 112 13.72 -2.95 -20.26
C GLY A 112 13.35 -4.20 -19.47
N PRO A 113 14.16 -4.67 -18.49
CA PRO A 113 13.86 -5.89 -17.72
C PRO A 113 12.59 -5.80 -16.86
N HIS A 114 12.02 -4.60 -16.70
CA HIS A 114 10.77 -4.35 -15.98
C HIS A 114 9.63 -3.91 -16.91
N GLU A 115 9.73 -4.13 -18.22
CA GLU A 115 8.67 -3.75 -19.15
C GLU A 115 7.35 -4.47 -18.83
N GLY A 116 6.28 -3.70 -18.62
CA GLY A 116 4.96 -4.22 -18.20
C GLY A 116 4.73 -4.30 -16.68
N LEU A 117 5.77 -3.96 -15.89
CA LEU A 117 5.72 -3.73 -14.45
C LEU A 117 5.81 -2.23 -14.11
#